data_AF-A0A293LUV9-F1
#
_entry.id   AF-A0A293LUV9-F1
#
_cell.length_a   1.000
_cell.length_b   1.000
_cell.length_c   1.000
_cell.angle_alpha   90.00
_cell.angle_beta   90.00
_cell.angle_gamma   90.00
#
_symmetry.space_group_name_H-M   'P 1'
#
loop_
_entity.id
_entity.type
_entity.pdbx_description
1 polymer ?
#
loop_
_entity_poly.entity_id
_entity_poly.type
_entity_poly.pdbx_seq_one_letter_code
_entity_poly.pdbx_strand_id
1 'polypeptide(L)'
;MIKVPLSRSTKVFSAKLLMLFDCSIQTYAQVAYEGIGLIEHTSGLPGAELVLTGDLRIRQQDLFNYHGYDHRNKESIINEEATTVSEFSSGRILENYSNRNVTTHIENIFSTWRSSKGSPDFTLNIKIRYPVEIIFYRPGFWHVMKHAWMQYFAMLVIFLYIGRSVKCFVFSNHVLETYNETVELR
;
A
#
# COMPACT_ATOMS: atom_id res chain seq x y z
N MET A 1 -19.35 5.65 -19.96
CA MET A 1 -20.08 6.89 -20.31
C MET A 1 -21.38 6.88 -19.53
N ILE A 2 -21.58 7.85 -18.63
CA ILE A 2 -22.80 7.99 -17.83
C ILE A 2 -23.53 9.23 -18.36
N LYS A 3 -24.85 9.14 -18.55
CA LYS A 3 -25.69 10.27 -18.95
C LYS A 3 -26.69 10.56 -17.84
N VAL A 4 -26.71 11.81 -17.40
CA VAL A 4 -27.67 12.28 -16.39
C VAL A 4 -28.66 13.20 -17.10
N PRO A 5 -29.95 12.85 -17.17
CA PRO A 5 -30.94 13.71 -17.81
C PRO A 5 -31.09 15.01 -17.04
N LEU A 6 -31.05 16.13 -17.74
CA LEU A 6 -31.24 17.46 -17.16
C LEU A 6 -32.64 17.98 -17.50
N SER A 7 -33.27 18.66 -16.54
CA SER A 7 -34.44 19.48 -16.84
C SER A 7 -34.03 20.71 -17.66
N ARG A 8 -34.92 21.21 -18.52
CA ARG A 8 -34.63 22.27 -19.51
C ARG A 8 -34.05 23.58 -18.94
N SER A 9 -34.17 23.83 -17.64
CA SER A 9 -33.66 25.02 -16.95
C SER A 9 -32.44 24.76 -16.04
N THR A 10 -32.06 23.49 -15.84
CA THR A 10 -31.00 23.13 -14.90
C THR A 10 -29.63 23.39 -15.50
N LYS A 11 -28.80 24.17 -14.79
CA LYS A 11 -27.42 24.46 -15.17
C LYS A 11 -26.49 23.73 -14.20
N VAL A 12 -25.55 22.96 -14.73
CA VAL A 12 -24.54 22.25 -13.94
C VAL A 12 -23.25 23.06 -13.93
N PHE A 13 -22.75 23.38 -12.74
CA PHE A 13 -21.49 24.15 -12.54
C PHE A 13 -20.38 23.29 -11.94
N SER A 14 -20.74 22.29 -11.14
CA SER A 14 -19.82 21.41 -10.46
C SER A 14 -20.28 19.97 -10.57
N ALA A 15 -19.32 19.06 -10.68
CA ALA A 15 -19.55 17.64 -10.56
C ALA A 15 -18.59 17.06 -9.53
N LYS A 16 -19.14 16.34 -8.57
CA LYS A 16 -18.40 15.57 -7.57
C LYS A 16 -18.71 14.11 -7.78
N LEU A 17 -17.67 13.32 -7.92
CA LEU A 17 -17.74 11.89 -8.15
C LEU A 17 -17.01 11.17 -7.03
N LEU A 18 -17.75 10.30 -6.34
CA LEU A 18 -17.21 9.34 -5.39
C LEU A 18 -17.32 7.96 -6.02
N MET A 19 -16.19 7.29 -6.22
CA MET A 19 -16.12 5.92 -6.72
C MET A 19 -15.64 5.01 -5.59
N LEU A 20 -16.23 3.82 -5.52
CA LEU A 20 -15.81 2.74 -4.66
C LEU A 20 -15.21 1.64 -5.52
N PHE A 21 -14.09 1.07 -5.06
CA PHE A 21 -13.36 0.02 -5.75
C PHE A 21 -13.23 -1.18 -4.82
N ASP A 22 -13.56 -2.38 -5.28
CA ASP A 22 -13.17 -3.61 -4.61
C ASP A 22 -11.87 -4.10 -5.26
N CYS A 23 -10.79 -4.15 -4.48
CA CYS A 23 -9.44 -4.42 -4.96
C CYS A 23 -8.86 -5.67 -4.29
N SER A 24 -8.31 -6.57 -5.11
CA SER A 24 -7.63 -7.78 -4.62
C SER A 24 -6.25 -7.92 -5.27
N ILE A 25 -5.23 -8.14 -4.43
CA ILE A 25 -3.86 -8.45 -4.82
C ILE A 25 -3.61 -9.92 -4.47
N GLN A 26 -3.08 -10.70 -5.42
CA GLN A 26 -2.95 -12.16 -5.26
C GLN A 26 -1.54 -12.72 -5.51
N THR A 27 -0.57 -11.91 -5.94
CA THR A 27 0.72 -12.43 -6.43
C THR A 27 1.69 -12.82 -5.30
N TYR A 28 2.10 -11.87 -4.46
CA TYR A 28 3.07 -12.10 -3.36
C TYR A 28 2.49 -11.87 -1.96
N ALA A 29 1.44 -11.06 -1.89
CA ALA A 29 0.61 -10.86 -0.71
C ALA A 29 -0.84 -11.09 -1.15
N GLN A 30 -1.61 -11.83 -0.36
CA GLN A 30 -3.04 -12.05 -0.60
C GLN A 30 -3.80 -11.03 0.22
N VAL A 31 -4.15 -9.90 -0.38
CA VAL A 31 -4.81 -8.79 0.32
C VAL A 31 -6.05 -8.40 -0.46
N ALA A 32 -7.17 -8.25 0.23
CA ALA A 32 -8.38 -7.64 -0.30
C ALA A 32 -8.71 -6.40 0.50
N TYR A 33 -9.06 -5.32 -0.19
CA TYR A 33 -9.41 -4.06 0.44
C TYR A 33 -10.37 -3.25 -0.44
N GLU A 34 -11.13 -2.37 0.18
CA GLU A 34 -11.96 -1.41 -0.52
C GLU A 34 -11.24 -0.07 -0.69
N GLY A 35 -11.30 0.47 -1.91
CA GLY A 35 -10.71 1.73 -2.33
C GLY A 35 -11.76 2.82 -2.51
N ILE A 36 -11.41 4.08 -2.22
CA ILE A 36 -12.15 5.27 -2.69
C ILE A 36 -11.36 5.97 -3.78
N GLY A 37 -12.08 6.46 -4.79
CA GLY A 37 -11.60 7.50 -5.69
C GLY A 37 -12.51 8.72 -5.64
N LEU A 38 -12.01 9.84 -5.16
CA LEU A 38 -12.73 11.10 -5.17
C LEU A 38 -12.23 12.00 -6.30
N ILE A 39 -13.15 12.51 -7.11
CA ILE A 39 -12.86 13.54 -8.11
C ILE A 39 -13.87 14.66 -7.98
N GLU A 40 -13.39 15.88 -7.95
CA GLU A 40 -14.21 17.09 -7.95
C GLU A 40 -13.75 18.01 -9.08
N HIS A 41 -14.71 18.47 -9.87
CA HIS A 41 -14.45 19.46 -10.91
C HIS A 41 -15.51 20.55 -10.85
N THR A 42 -15.05 21.80 -10.79
CA THR A 42 -15.92 22.99 -10.74
C THR A 42 -15.54 23.94 -11.88
N SER A 43 -16.56 24.50 -12.52
CA SER A 43 -16.43 25.44 -13.61
C SER A 43 -17.32 26.65 -13.38
N GLY A 44 -16.84 27.83 -13.79
CA GLY A 44 -17.64 29.06 -13.77
C GLY A 44 -18.71 29.12 -14.87
N LEU A 45 -18.68 28.17 -15.83
CA LEU A 45 -19.60 28.13 -16.97
C LEU A 45 -20.48 26.87 -16.92
N PRO A 46 -21.78 26.97 -17.28
CA PRO A 46 -22.66 25.80 -17.37
C PRO A 46 -22.11 24.74 -18.32
N GLY A 47 -21.89 23.53 -17.81
CA GLY A 47 -21.39 22.40 -18.58
C GLY A 47 -22.47 21.46 -19.06
N ALA A 48 -22.20 20.79 -20.16
CA ALA A 48 -23.00 19.67 -20.66
C ALA A 48 -22.20 18.36 -20.69
N GLU A 49 -20.87 18.43 -20.73
CA GLU A 49 -20.02 17.23 -20.70
C GLU A 49 -18.78 17.45 -19.83
N LEU A 50 -18.48 16.45 -19.00
CA LEU A 50 -17.25 16.37 -18.22
C LEU A 50 -16.48 15.12 -18.66
N VAL A 51 -15.30 15.33 -19.23
CA VAL A 51 -14.37 14.25 -19.56
C VAL A 51 -13.24 14.25 -18.54
N LEU A 52 -13.03 13.12 -17.89
CA LEU A 52 -12.06 12.90 -16.84
C LEU A 52 -11.18 11.72 -17.18
N THR A 53 -9.87 11.87 -16.99
CA THR A 53 -8.92 10.78 -17.03
C THR A 53 -8.00 10.87 -15.81
N GLY A 54 -7.77 9.76 -15.12
CA GLY A 54 -6.91 9.74 -13.94
C GLY A 54 -6.30 8.36 -13.72
N ASP A 55 -5.29 8.30 -12.86
CA ASP A 55 -4.59 7.09 -12.48
C ASP A 55 -4.96 6.72 -11.04
N LEU A 56 -5.45 5.50 -10.82
CA LEU A 56 -5.70 5.01 -9.46
C LEU A 56 -4.38 4.55 -8.84
N ARG A 57 -4.00 5.16 -7.72
CA ARG A 57 -2.78 4.87 -6.98
C ARG A 57 -3.11 4.25 -5.63
N ILE A 58 -2.28 3.32 -5.17
CA ILE A 58 -2.37 2.76 -3.82
C ILE A 58 -1.44 3.51 -2.87
N ARG A 59 -1.95 3.87 -1.71
CA ARG A 59 -1.20 4.41 -0.58
C ARG A 59 -1.23 3.40 0.56
N GLN A 60 -0.06 2.87 0.85
CA GLN A 60 0.17 1.89 1.90
C GLN A 60 0.85 2.57 3.10
N GLN A 61 0.21 2.53 4.27
CA GLN A 61 0.80 2.98 5.54
C GLN A 61 1.49 1.84 6.30
N ASP A 62 0.99 0.61 6.17
CA ASP A 62 1.58 -0.58 6.81
C ASP A 62 1.94 -1.67 5.79
N LEU A 63 3.01 -2.41 6.08
CA LEU A 63 3.53 -3.48 5.24
C LEU A 63 2.52 -4.63 5.14
N PHE A 64 2.35 -5.18 3.94
CA PHE A 64 1.52 -6.37 3.77
C PHE A 64 2.20 -7.60 4.31
N ASN A 65 1.43 -8.53 4.87
CA ASN A 65 1.99 -9.79 5.33
C ASN A 65 2.42 -10.66 4.14
N TYR A 66 3.64 -11.20 4.22
CA TYR A 66 4.07 -12.30 3.37
C TYR A 66 3.33 -13.56 3.82
N HIS A 67 2.40 -14.01 3.00
CA HIS A 67 1.53 -15.18 3.21
C HIS A 67 0.32 -14.97 4.14
N GLY A 68 -0.80 -15.60 3.76
CA GLY A 68 -2.09 -15.50 4.45
C GLY A 68 -3.00 -14.43 3.84
N TYR A 69 -4.31 -14.69 3.88
CA TYR A 69 -5.31 -13.74 3.37
C TYR A 69 -5.53 -12.65 4.41
N ASP A 70 -5.06 -11.45 4.10
CA ASP A 70 -5.16 -10.31 5.00
C ASP A 70 -6.54 -9.66 4.88
N HIS A 71 -7.43 -9.98 5.82
CA HIS A 71 -8.77 -9.42 5.90
C HIS A 71 -8.83 -8.10 6.69
N ARG A 72 -7.71 -7.64 7.27
CA ARG A 72 -7.68 -6.46 8.15
C ARG A 72 -8.16 -5.18 7.46
N ASN A 73 -8.05 -5.14 6.12
CA ASN A 73 -8.43 -3.97 5.33
C ASN A 73 -9.72 -4.17 4.52
N LYS A 74 -10.45 -5.27 4.76
CA LYS A 74 -11.68 -5.64 4.03
C LYS A 74 -12.96 -5.12 4.71
N GLU A 75 -12.85 -4.21 5.66
CA GLU A 75 -14.02 -3.58 6.26
C GLU A 75 -14.73 -2.69 5.24
N SER A 76 -16.06 -2.79 5.16
CA SER A 76 -16.86 -1.94 4.28
C SER A 76 -16.59 -0.47 4.57
N ILE A 77 -16.40 0.33 3.51
CA ILE A 77 -16.22 1.78 3.62
C ILE A 77 -17.51 2.47 4.10
N ILE A 78 -18.65 1.94 3.68
CA ILE A 78 -19.96 2.46 4.04
C ILE A 78 -20.58 1.51 5.06
N ASN A 79 -20.88 2.04 6.23
CA ASN A 79 -21.58 1.28 7.27
C ASN A 79 -23.04 1.08 6.85
N GLU A 80 -23.39 -0.12 6.37
CA GLU A 80 -24.76 -0.45 5.96
C GLU A 80 -25.72 -0.54 7.17
N GLU A 81 -25.18 -0.78 8.36
CA GLU A 81 -25.95 -0.88 9.61
C GLU A 81 -26.20 0.50 10.25
N ALA A 82 -25.70 1.57 9.64
CA ALA A 82 -25.87 2.93 10.13
C ALA A 82 -27.32 3.41 10.04
N THR A 83 -27.94 3.67 11.19
CA THR A 83 -29.31 4.20 11.27
C THR A 83 -29.36 5.72 11.09
N THR A 84 -28.21 6.42 11.15
CA THR A 84 -28.14 7.88 11.16
C THR A 84 -27.65 8.45 9.83
N VAL A 85 -28.40 9.37 9.23
CA VAL A 85 -28.06 10.05 7.96
C VAL A 85 -26.69 10.74 8.00
N SER A 86 -26.26 11.21 9.18
CA SER A 86 -24.96 11.87 9.35
C SER A 86 -23.76 10.94 9.09
N GLU A 87 -23.91 9.62 9.25
CA GLU A 87 -22.85 8.63 8.97
C GLU A 87 -22.58 8.50 7.48
N PHE A 88 -23.56 8.81 6.63
CA PHE A 88 -23.41 8.82 5.17
C PHE A 88 -22.84 10.14 4.62
N SER A 89 -22.45 11.08 5.49
CA SER A 89 -21.83 12.31 5.05
C SER A 89 -20.45 12.04 4.44
N SER A 90 -20.21 12.59 3.25
CA SER A 90 -18.92 12.39 2.55
C SER A 90 -17.71 12.78 3.40
N GLY A 91 -17.83 13.82 4.25
CA GLY A 91 -16.76 14.22 5.18
C GLY A 91 -16.35 13.11 6.14
N ARG A 92 -17.31 12.49 6.84
CA ARG A 92 -17.03 11.40 7.79
C ARG A 92 -16.51 10.14 7.11
N ILE A 93 -17.06 9.81 5.93
CA ILE A 93 -16.59 8.66 5.14
C ILE A 93 -15.12 8.86 4.76
N LEU A 94 -14.76 10.04 4.26
CA LEU A 94 -13.38 10.36 3.87
C LEU A 94 -12.43 10.40 5.07
N GLU A 95 -12.88 10.93 6.20
CA GLU A 95 -12.11 10.96 7.45
C GLU A 95 -11.81 9.54 7.95
N ASN A 96 -12.84 8.70 8.08
CA ASN A 96 -12.68 7.29 8.47
C ASN A 96 -11.79 6.53 7.48
N TYR A 97 -11.95 6.80 6.18
CA TYR A 97 -11.14 6.21 5.13
C TYR A 97 -9.67 6.61 5.24
N SER A 98 -9.38 7.87 5.57
CA SER A 98 -8.01 8.38 5.70
C SER A 98 -7.21 7.73 6.83
N ASN A 99 -7.89 7.19 7.84
CA ASN A 99 -7.29 6.48 8.98
C ASN A 99 -6.95 5.02 8.66
N ARG A 100 -7.31 4.50 7.47
CA ARG A 100 -7.01 3.12 7.08
C ARG A 100 -5.53 2.96 6.70
N ASN A 101 -5.00 1.77 6.97
CA ASN A 101 -3.63 1.41 6.61
C ASN A 101 -3.42 1.28 5.09
N VAL A 102 -4.50 1.00 4.35
CA VAL A 102 -4.49 0.91 2.90
C VAL A 102 -5.56 1.82 2.36
N THR A 103 -5.13 2.76 1.54
CA THR A 103 -6.02 3.71 0.87
C THR A 103 -5.66 3.76 -0.61
N THR A 104 -6.60 4.20 -1.42
CA THR A 104 -6.39 4.54 -2.81
C THR A 104 -6.78 5.98 -3.01
N HIS A 105 -6.12 6.62 -3.96
CA HIS A 105 -6.46 7.95 -4.38
C HIS A 105 -6.23 8.07 -5.88
N ILE A 106 -6.87 9.05 -6.48
CA ILE A 106 -6.74 9.30 -7.91
C ILE A 106 -5.70 10.39 -8.10
N GLU A 107 -4.63 10.06 -8.81
CA GLU A 107 -3.60 11.00 -9.22
C GLU A 107 -3.70 11.30 -10.71
N ASN A 108 -2.90 12.28 -11.15
CA ASN A 108 -2.73 12.60 -12.56
C ASN A 108 -4.06 12.88 -13.28
N ILE A 109 -4.91 13.68 -12.63
CA ILE A 109 -6.26 13.98 -13.08
C ILE A 109 -6.21 15.00 -14.22
N PHE A 110 -6.64 14.59 -15.40
CA PHE A 110 -6.91 15.44 -16.55
C PHE A 110 -8.40 15.57 -16.75
N SER A 111 -8.92 16.78 -16.52
CA SER A 111 -10.33 17.11 -16.69
C SER A 111 -10.53 18.09 -17.84
N THR A 112 -11.52 17.84 -18.70
CA THR A 112 -11.98 18.84 -19.67
C THR A 112 -13.48 19.06 -19.50
N TRP A 113 -13.87 20.34 -19.47
CA TRP A 113 -15.24 20.78 -19.31
C TRP A 113 -15.75 21.33 -20.63
N ARG A 114 -16.85 20.76 -21.13
CA ARG A 114 -17.48 21.19 -22.37
C ARG A 114 -18.81 21.84 -22.05
N SER A 115 -18.88 23.14 -22.35
CA SER A 115 -20.11 23.92 -22.27
C SER A 115 -20.96 23.67 -23.51
N SER A 116 -22.25 23.38 -23.32
CA SER A 116 -23.23 23.36 -24.41
C SER A 116 -24.47 24.15 -24.00
N LYS A 117 -25.04 24.89 -24.96
CA LYS A 117 -26.29 25.64 -24.75
C LYS A 117 -27.46 24.67 -24.92
N GLY A 118 -28.10 24.31 -23.81
CA GLY A 118 -29.37 23.57 -23.84
C GLY A 118 -29.23 22.07 -24.18
N SER A 119 -28.15 21.44 -23.72
CA SER A 119 -28.07 19.97 -23.79
C SER A 119 -29.16 19.34 -22.91
N PRO A 120 -29.94 18.37 -23.42
CA PRO A 120 -30.93 17.66 -22.63
C PRO A 120 -30.29 16.77 -21.55
N ASP A 121 -29.03 16.36 -21.75
CA ASP A 121 -28.31 15.46 -20.86
C ASP A 121 -26.96 16.07 -20.46
N PHE A 122 -26.53 15.77 -19.23
CA PHE A 122 -25.15 15.92 -18.78
C PHE A 122 -24.39 14.61 -18.97
N THR A 123 -23.36 14.64 -19.83
CA THR A 123 -22.54 13.46 -20.13
C THR A 123 -21.28 13.44 -19.28
N LEU A 124 -21.06 12.34 -18.56
CA LEU A 124 -19.87 12.09 -17.76
C LEU A 124 -19.05 10.97 -18.41
N ASN A 125 -17.86 11.32 -18.88
CA ASN A 125 -16.92 10.41 -19.51
C ASN A 125 -15.69 10.26 -18.62
N ILE A 126 -15.61 9.18 -17.86
CA ILE A 126 -14.53 8.92 -16.91
C ILE A 126 -13.67 7.77 -17.43
N LYS A 127 -12.36 7.95 -17.43
CA LYS A 127 -11.37 6.93 -17.75
C LYS A 127 -10.36 6.82 -16.62
N ILE A 128 -10.48 5.78 -15.81
CA ILE A 128 -9.50 5.47 -14.75
C ILE A 128 -8.52 4.43 -15.28
N ARG A 129 -7.22 4.72 -15.17
CA ARG A 129 -6.14 3.77 -15.50
C ARG A 129 -5.59 3.18 -14.20
N TYR A 130 -5.12 1.94 -14.30
CA TYR A 130 -4.52 1.19 -13.20
C TYR A 130 -3.05 0.93 -13.54
N PRO A 131 -2.15 1.88 -13.23
CA PRO A 131 -0.72 1.70 -13.49
C PRO A 131 -0.12 0.61 -12.61
N VAL A 132 1.04 0.09 -13.03
CA VAL A 132 1.82 -0.85 -12.21
C VAL A 132 2.50 -0.08 -11.08
N GLU A 133 2.40 -0.60 -9.85
CA GLU A 133 2.96 0.00 -8.64
C GLU A 133 3.80 -0.98 -7.83
N ILE A 134 4.78 -0.41 -7.11
CA ILE A 134 5.64 -1.15 -6.19
C ILE A 134 4.92 -1.24 -4.85
N ILE A 135 4.76 -2.45 -4.36
CA ILE A 135 4.07 -2.76 -3.11
C ILE A 135 5.06 -3.38 -2.14
N PHE A 136 5.06 -2.92 -0.90
CA PHE A 136 5.96 -3.42 0.13
C PHE A 136 5.29 -4.50 0.97
N TYR A 137 6.01 -5.58 1.25
CA TYR A 137 5.55 -6.66 2.11
C TYR A 137 6.60 -7.00 3.16
N ARG A 138 6.15 -7.50 4.31
CA ARG A 138 6.99 -7.99 5.40
C ARG A 138 7.33 -9.45 5.13
N PRO A 139 8.61 -9.82 4.88
CA PRO A 139 9.00 -11.20 4.61
C PRO A 139 8.74 -12.11 5.82
N GLY A 140 8.38 -13.37 5.55
CA GLY A 140 8.16 -14.37 6.60
C GLY A 140 9.45 -14.82 7.28
N PHE A 141 9.32 -15.44 8.46
CA PHE A 141 10.46 -15.93 9.26
C PHE A 141 11.43 -16.80 8.46
N TRP A 142 10.92 -17.78 7.72
CA TRP A 142 11.75 -18.66 6.88
C TRP A 142 12.46 -17.92 5.75
N HIS A 143 11.83 -16.88 5.21
CA HIS A 143 12.45 -16.00 4.22
C HIS A 143 13.60 -15.18 4.81
N VAL A 144 13.49 -14.75 6.06
CA VAL A 144 14.58 -14.07 6.77
C VAL A 144 15.68 -15.07 7.15
N MET A 145 15.31 -16.25 7.66
CA MET A 145 16.26 -17.28 8.08
C MET A 145 17.18 -17.74 6.94
N LYS A 146 16.61 -17.93 5.72
CA LYS A 146 17.40 -18.26 4.51
C LYS A 146 18.35 -17.16 4.06
N HIS A 147 18.27 -15.95 4.59
CA HIS A 147 19.26 -14.90 4.33
C HIS A 147 20.22 -14.75 5.50
N ALA A 148 19.73 -14.93 6.73
CA ALA A 148 20.50 -14.80 7.94
C ALA A 148 21.61 -15.85 8.07
N TRP A 149 21.36 -17.12 7.70
CA TRP A 149 22.38 -18.18 7.82
C TRP A 149 23.69 -17.86 7.09
N MET A 150 23.63 -17.20 5.93
CA MET A 150 24.82 -16.78 5.19
C MET A 150 25.61 -15.70 5.94
N GLN A 151 24.91 -14.76 6.59
CA GLN A 151 25.53 -13.71 7.40
C GLN A 151 26.17 -14.29 8.67
N TYR A 152 25.48 -15.19 9.36
CA TYR A 152 26.02 -15.89 10.53
C TYR A 152 27.26 -16.72 10.18
N PHE A 153 27.26 -17.39 9.03
CA PHE A 153 28.42 -18.14 8.57
C PHE A 153 29.63 -17.23 8.30
N ALA A 154 29.41 -16.07 7.67
CA ALA A 154 30.47 -15.09 7.45
C ALA A 154 31.05 -14.56 8.78
N MET A 155 30.20 -14.25 9.77
CA MET A 155 30.65 -13.82 11.10
C MET A 155 31.40 -14.94 11.85
N LEU A 156 30.96 -16.18 11.72
CA LEU A 156 31.59 -17.33 12.35
C LEU A 156 33.03 -17.51 11.88
N VAL A 157 33.29 -17.37 10.57
CA VAL A 157 34.65 -17.49 10.00
C VAL A 157 35.59 -16.45 10.61
N ILE A 158 35.15 -15.20 10.73
CA ILE A 158 35.93 -14.13 11.37
C ILE A 158 36.20 -14.45 12.83
N PHE A 159 35.18 -14.90 13.56
CA PHE A 159 35.32 -15.25 14.98
C PHE A 159 36.29 -16.42 15.20
N LEU A 160 36.23 -17.45 14.36
CA LEU A 160 37.18 -18.57 14.40
C LEU A 160 38.62 -18.13 14.07
N TYR A 161 38.78 -17.21 13.13
CA TYR A 161 40.10 -16.65 12.81
C TYR A 161 40.68 -15.88 14.00
N ILE A 162 39.89 -14.99 14.62
CA ILE A 162 40.31 -14.25 15.82
C ILE A 162 40.62 -15.22 16.96
N GLY A 163 39.76 -16.21 17.20
CA GLY A 163 39.97 -17.22 18.24
C GLY A 163 41.25 -18.03 18.03
N ARG A 164 41.61 -18.34 16.77
CA ARG A 164 42.91 -18.96 16.44
C ARG A 164 44.07 -18.02 16.72
N SER A 165 43.98 -16.76 16.29
CA SER A 165 45.02 -15.76 16.55
C SER A 165 45.27 -15.55 18.04
N VAL A 166 44.20 -15.46 18.85
CA VAL A 166 44.31 -15.35 20.32
C VAL A 166 44.94 -16.60 20.92
N LYS A 167 44.51 -17.81 20.52
CA LYS A 167 45.14 -19.06 20.99
C LYS A 167 46.62 -19.11 20.65
N CYS A 168 46.99 -18.85 19.40
CA CYS A 168 48.39 -18.80 18.98
C CYS A 168 49.18 -17.77 19.79
N PHE A 169 48.61 -16.59 20.06
CA PHE A 169 49.25 -15.58 20.89
C PHE A 169 49.46 -16.05 22.34
N VAL A 170 48.45 -16.66 22.97
CA VAL A 170 48.54 -17.15 24.36
C VAL A 170 49.56 -18.28 24.50
N PHE A 171 49.54 -19.26 23.60
CA PHE A 171 50.47 -20.39 23.62
C PHE A 171 51.88 -20.00 23.21
N SER A 172 52.06 -19.13 22.20
CA SER A 172 53.39 -18.69 21.77
C SER A 172 54.08 -17.84 22.84
N ASN A 173 53.33 -16.98 23.54
CA ASN A 173 53.89 -16.12 24.58
C ASN A 173 53.91 -16.79 25.98
N HIS A 174 53.59 -18.08 26.09
CA HIS A 174 53.56 -18.83 27.36
C HIS A 174 52.81 -18.08 28.47
N VAL A 175 51.70 -17.42 28.14
CA VAL A 175 50.92 -16.64 29.12
C VAL A 175 50.23 -17.55 30.14
N LEU A 176 50.14 -18.85 29.85
CA LEU A 176 49.62 -19.89 30.74
C LEU A 176 50.73 -20.92 31.03
N GLU A 177 50.87 -21.29 32.30
CA GLU A 177 51.78 -22.38 32.73
C GLU A 177 51.37 -23.68 32.04
N THR A 178 52.26 -24.20 31.19
CA THR A 178 52.04 -25.46 30.47
C THR A 178 52.72 -26.57 31.26
N TYR A 179 51.94 -27.47 31.88
CA TYR A 179 52.48 -28.62 32.60
C TYR A 179 52.74 -29.75 31.60
N ASN A 180 54.00 -30.14 31.42
CA ASN A 180 54.35 -31.34 30.66
C ASN A 180 54.29 -32.53 31.60
N GLU A 181 53.28 -33.39 31.46
CA GLU A 181 53.30 -34.71 32.10
C GLU A 181 54.33 -35.59 31.38
N THR A 182 55.54 -35.69 31.95
CA THR A 182 56.51 -36.72 31.58
C THR A 182 55.96 -38.07 32.04
N VAL A 183 55.31 -38.79 31.13
CA VAL A 183 54.93 -40.19 31.32
C VAL A 183 56.22 -41.01 31.33
N GLU A 184 56.73 -41.34 32.52
CA GLU A 184 57.75 -42.36 32.69
C GLU A 184 57.16 -43.73 32.30
N LEU A 185 57.64 -44.30 31.19
CA LEU A 185 57.35 -45.67 30.80
C LEU A 185 58.12 -46.61 31.74
N ARG A 186 57.37 -47.33 32.59
CA ARG A 186 57.87 -48.42 33.42
C ARG A 186 57.69 -49.77 32.73
#